data_AF-A0A166JQ94-F1
#
_entry.id   AF-A0A166JQ94-F1
#
_cell.length_a   1.000
_cell.length_b   1.000
_cell.length_c   1.000
_cell.angle_alpha   90.00
_cell.angle_beta   90.00
_cell.angle_gamma   90.00
#
_symmetry.space_group_name_H-M   'P 1'
#
loop_
_entity.id
_entity.type
_entity.pdbx_description
1 polymer ?
#
loop_
_entity_poly.entity_id
_entity_poly.type
_entity_poly.pdbx_seq_one_letter_code
_entity_poly.pdbx_strand_id
1 'polypeptide(L)'
;MRGSNDPIPKGHVCPPSNATHPKDRWETVFAYSFITKFTDLRKKVEDFNNVMDFEESIVASGPHPLLHAVLARFVLNLKPTTRNTSADKFSGTLHSVLSEYFAKGERTVFWDDDLMRNIDPFPSLENGSVFSAPWHIKLKILRTLVELQLTHSPIIKASIDTAWGVVHNKHKKKDVPDPPRPDPSDPFSQESLNFSPLGQDAERKRYWVVDDSPRVYLSTNPWKITSAFEALSSTRPEYVALLERLRAATPPEDDGKKKKKGKAAVAESRREAHGQIVEKLTERLEVVDKEIARIDKARKKAQQRAILLAQAEMRQTRTRRQTKRPDYVYADDIESDV
;
A
#
# COMPACT_ATOMS: atom_id res chain seq x y z
N MET A 1 -4.66 -32.02 22.01
CA MET A 1 -3.35 -32.37 21.40
C MET A 1 -3.64 -32.73 19.95
N ARG A 2 -3.10 -31.99 18.97
CA ARG A 2 -3.23 -32.37 17.55
C ARG A 2 -2.33 -33.59 17.31
N GLY A 3 -2.83 -34.57 16.55
CA GLY A 3 -2.11 -35.81 16.29
C GLY A 3 -0.84 -35.55 15.47
N SER A 4 0.21 -36.29 15.77
CA SER A 4 1.55 -36.18 15.18
C SER A 4 1.64 -36.44 13.66
N ASN A 5 0.51 -36.74 13.00
CA ASN A 5 0.42 -37.01 11.56
C ASN A 5 -0.44 -35.99 10.79
N ASP A 6 -0.98 -34.97 11.45
CA ASP A 6 -1.64 -33.89 10.71
C ASP A 6 -0.56 -33.09 9.95
N PRO A 7 -0.66 -32.94 8.61
CA PRO A 7 0.29 -32.14 7.87
C PRO A 7 0.32 -30.75 8.49
N ILE A 8 1.50 -30.36 8.98
CA ILE A 8 1.69 -29.05 9.60
C ILE A 8 1.19 -28.02 8.58
N PRO A 9 0.21 -27.14 8.94
CA PRO A 9 -0.31 -26.17 8.02
C PRO A 9 0.86 -25.37 7.44
N LYS A 10 1.14 -25.57 6.15
CA LYS A 10 2.15 -24.79 5.46
C LYS A 10 1.66 -23.36 5.47
N GLY A 11 2.48 -22.43 5.97
CA GLY A 11 2.20 -21.01 5.83
C GLY A 11 2.01 -20.67 4.36
N HIS A 12 1.36 -19.55 4.05
CA HIS A 12 1.28 -19.07 2.68
C HIS A 12 2.69 -18.68 2.19
N VAL A 13 3.42 -19.68 1.68
CA VAL A 13 4.70 -19.53 0.99
C VAL A 13 4.34 -18.90 -0.35
N CYS A 14 4.76 -17.66 -0.58
CA CYS A 14 4.61 -17.08 -1.90
C CYS A 14 5.30 -17.97 -2.92
N PRO A 15 4.69 -18.23 -4.08
CA PRO A 15 5.43 -18.85 -5.17
C PRO A 15 6.67 -17.99 -5.45
N PRO A 16 7.76 -18.58 -5.95
CA PRO A 16 8.83 -17.78 -6.54
C PRO A 16 8.20 -16.88 -7.62
N SER A 17 8.12 -15.60 -7.31
CA SER A 17 7.57 -14.61 -8.23
C SER A 17 8.68 -14.17 -9.16
N ASN A 18 8.46 -14.30 -10.46
CA ASN A 18 9.32 -13.73 -11.50
C ASN A 18 9.12 -12.21 -11.68
N ALA A 19 8.28 -11.59 -10.87
CA ALA A 19 8.10 -10.14 -10.84
C ALA A 19 9.43 -9.41 -10.67
N THR A 20 9.70 -8.47 -11.57
CA THR A 20 10.86 -7.58 -11.55
C THR A 20 10.59 -6.28 -10.79
N HIS A 21 9.31 -6.02 -10.47
CA HIS A 21 8.84 -4.78 -9.84
C HIS A 21 7.75 -5.09 -8.78
N PRO A 22 7.63 -4.30 -7.68
CA PRO A 22 6.61 -4.52 -6.65
C PRO A 22 5.17 -4.41 -7.15
N LYS A 23 4.91 -3.71 -8.25
CA LYS A 23 3.55 -3.59 -8.84
C LYS A 23 2.93 -4.96 -9.17
N ASP A 24 3.74 -5.95 -9.53
CA ASP A 24 3.28 -7.30 -9.93
C ASP A 24 3.33 -8.28 -8.75
N ARG A 25 3.21 -7.76 -7.53
CA ARG A 25 3.22 -8.52 -6.29
C ARG A 25 1.97 -8.22 -5.48
N TRP A 26 1.22 -9.27 -5.15
CA TRP A 26 0.02 -9.13 -4.35
C TRP A 26 0.32 -8.53 -2.97
N GLU A 27 1.53 -8.72 -2.44
CA GLU A 27 1.96 -8.15 -1.17
C GLU A 27 1.92 -6.62 -1.16
N THR A 28 2.15 -5.99 -2.32
CA THR A 28 2.08 -4.54 -2.47
C THR A 28 0.66 -4.07 -2.24
N VAL A 29 -0.31 -4.72 -2.89
CA VAL A 29 -1.74 -4.42 -2.72
C VAL A 29 -2.21 -4.75 -1.31
N PHE A 30 -1.72 -5.84 -0.72
CA PHE A 30 -2.05 -6.22 0.66
C PHE A 30 -1.58 -5.16 1.66
N ALA A 31 -0.31 -4.74 1.57
CA ALA A 31 0.24 -3.73 2.45
C ALA A 31 -0.40 -2.35 2.22
N TYR A 32 -0.58 -1.96 0.96
CA TYR A 32 -1.21 -0.69 0.62
C TYR A 32 -2.69 -0.64 1.05
N SER A 33 -3.47 -1.71 0.86
CA SER A 33 -4.86 -1.79 1.34
C SER A 33 -4.95 -1.70 2.86
N PHE A 34 -4.02 -2.32 3.57
CA PHE A 34 -3.96 -2.18 5.03
C PHE A 34 -3.75 -0.73 5.44
N ILE A 35 -2.83 -0.03 4.75
CA ILE A 35 -2.53 1.37 5.01
C ILE A 35 -3.76 2.26 4.77
N THR A 36 -4.49 2.05 3.67
CA THR A 36 -5.68 2.85 3.34
C THR A 36 -6.85 2.62 4.28
N LYS A 37 -6.99 1.40 4.84
CA LYS A 37 -8.10 1.03 5.72
C LYS A 37 -7.84 1.33 7.20
N PHE A 38 -6.62 1.11 7.68
CA PHE A 38 -6.31 1.15 9.12
C PHE A 38 -5.40 2.29 9.54
N THR A 39 -4.99 3.16 8.62
CA THR A 39 -4.14 4.31 8.93
C THR A 39 -4.63 5.59 8.27
N ASP A 40 -4.15 6.70 8.80
CA ASP A 40 -4.39 8.05 8.27
C ASP A 40 -3.18 8.60 7.49
N LEU A 41 -2.28 7.72 7.05
CA LEU A 41 -1.02 8.11 6.42
C LEU A 41 -1.23 8.91 5.13
N ARG A 42 -2.21 8.57 4.28
CA ARG A 42 -2.54 9.34 3.07
C ARG A 42 -2.97 10.79 3.36
N LYS A 43 -3.46 11.07 4.58
CA LYS A 43 -3.84 12.43 5.00
C LYS A 43 -2.67 13.19 5.64
N LYS A 44 -1.67 12.48 6.17
CA LYS A 44 -0.56 13.04 6.95
C LYS A 44 0.73 13.21 6.16
N VAL A 45 0.96 12.37 5.15
CA VAL A 45 2.18 12.38 4.34
C VAL A 45 1.86 13.04 3.00
N GLU A 46 2.45 14.21 2.73
CA GLU A 46 2.11 15.06 1.57
C GLU A 46 2.29 14.33 0.22
N ASP A 47 3.34 13.53 0.09
CA ASP A 47 3.67 12.83 -1.15
C ASP A 47 2.98 11.46 -1.28
N PHE A 48 2.11 11.09 -0.34
CA PHE A 48 1.48 9.78 -0.35
C PHE A 48 0.08 9.79 -0.95
N ASN A 49 0.01 9.82 -2.28
CA ASN A 49 -1.25 10.02 -2.97
C ASN A 49 -1.91 8.72 -3.40
N ASN A 50 -1.14 7.81 -4.00
CA ASN A 50 -1.66 6.58 -4.60
C ASN A 50 -0.71 5.39 -4.38
N VAL A 51 -1.10 4.21 -4.88
CA VAL A 51 -0.29 2.99 -4.78
C VAL A 51 1.06 3.07 -5.52
N MET A 52 1.19 3.88 -6.56
CA MET A 52 2.44 4.05 -7.30
C MET A 52 3.47 4.81 -6.49
N ASP A 53 3.07 5.83 -5.72
CA ASP A 53 3.98 6.52 -4.79
C ASP A 53 4.50 5.53 -3.72
N PHE A 54 3.66 4.59 -3.28
CA PHE A 54 4.07 3.52 -2.37
C PHE A 54 5.08 2.57 -3.02
N GLU A 55 4.81 2.10 -4.25
CA GLU A 55 5.72 1.27 -5.04
C GLU A 55 7.09 1.95 -5.21
N GLU A 56 7.12 3.23 -5.57
CA GLU A 56 8.33 4.04 -5.73
C GLU A 56 9.14 4.10 -4.42
N SER A 57 8.46 4.31 -3.29
CA SER A 57 9.11 4.35 -1.98
C SER A 57 9.78 3.03 -1.59
N ILE A 58 9.28 1.90 -2.08
CA ILE A 58 9.84 0.56 -1.85
C ILE A 58 11.05 0.34 -2.76
N VAL A 59 10.98 0.78 -4.02
CA VAL A 59 12.07 0.63 -5.00
C VAL A 59 13.26 1.51 -4.66
N ALA A 60 13.05 2.67 -4.04
CA ALA A 60 14.10 3.64 -3.71
C ALA A 60 15.32 3.01 -3.01
N SER A 61 16.51 3.22 -3.56
CA SER A 61 17.79 2.76 -3.02
C SER A 61 18.30 3.68 -1.90
N GLY A 62 17.53 3.81 -0.82
CA GLY A 62 17.90 4.65 0.32
C GLY A 62 16.71 5.09 1.18
N PRO A 63 16.96 5.93 2.20
CA PRO A 63 15.90 6.44 3.06
C PRO A 63 14.88 7.25 2.25
N HIS A 64 13.68 6.69 2.09
CA HIS A 64 12.55 7.38 1.46
C HIS A 64 11.58 7.86 2.55
N PRO A 65 11.19 9.15 2.59
CA PRO A 65 10.32 9.70 3.64
C PRO A 65 9.01 8.94 3.81
N LEU A 66 8.35 8.58 2.69
CA LEU A 66 7.13 7.76 2.70
C LEU A 66 7.35 6.37 3.33
N LEU A 67 8.38 5.63 2.91
CA LEU A 67 8.66 4.31 3.46
C LEU A 67 8.97 4.38 4.96
N HIS A 68 9.75 5.38 5.38
CA HIS A 68 10.03 5.62 6.80
C HIS A 68 8.74 5.91 7.58
N ALA A 69 7.86 6.79 7.09
CA ALA A 69 6.60 7.10 7.74
C ALA A 69 5.67 5.87 7.85
N VAL A 70 5.61 5.03 6.82
CA VAL A 70 4.85 3.77 6.83
C VAL A 70 5.40 2.82 7.89
N LEU A 71 6.71 2.55 7.86
CA LEU A 71 7.33 1.64 8.80
C LEU A 71 7.22 2.15 10.24
N ALA A 72 7.41 3.45 10.46
CA ALA A 72 7.26 4.07 11.77
C ALA A 72 5.83 3.91 12.32
N ARG A 73 4.81 4.10 11.48
CA ARG A 73 3.42 3.87 11.86
C ARG A 73 3.16 2.41 12.21
N PHE A 74 3.72 1.47 11.46
CA PHE A 74 3.56 0.03 11.72
C PHE A 74 4.23 -0.38 13.03
N VAL A 75 5.44 0.11 13.30
CA VAL A 75 6.14 -0.08 14.57
C VAL A 75 5.31 0.48 15.73
N LEU A 76 4.76 1.68 15.58
CA LEU A 76 3.93 2.30 16.63
C LEU A 76 2.65 1.49 16.90
N ASN A 77 2.02 0.92 15.86
CA ASN A 77 0.82 0.09 16.01
C ASN A 77 1.08 -1.24 16.73
N LEU A 78 2.31 -1.78 16.62
CA LEU A 78 2.75 -3.00 17.29
C LEU A 78 3.37 -2.73 18.67
N LYS A 79 3.96 -1.55 18.86
CA LYS A 79 4.66 -1.15 20.08
C LYS A 79 4.43 0.35 20.36
N PRO A 80 3.26 0.70 20.96
CA PRO A 80 2.83 2.09 21.13
C PRO A 80 3.75 2.99 21.97
N THR A 81 4.59 2.38 22.81
CA THR A 81 5.56 3.08 23.68
C THR A 81 6.86 3.47 22.96
N THR A 82 7.01 3.07 21.69
CA THR A 82 8.20 3.39 20.89
C THR A 82 8.27 4.89 20.60
N ARG A 83 9.39 5.52 20.98
CA ARG A 83 9.64 6.94 20.69
C ARG A 83 10.00 7.15 19.23
N ASN A 84 9.81 8.38 18.75
CA ASN A 84 10.10 8.77 17.37
C ASN A 84 11.59 8.53 17.05
N THR A 85 11.88 7.54 16.20
CA THR A 85 13.24 7.16 15.81
C THR A 85 13.61 7.77 14.46
N SER A 86 14.75 8.47 14.43
CA SER A 86 15.37 8.93 13.18
C SER A 86 15.67 7.74 12.25
N ALA A 87 15.72 7.98 10.93
CA ALA A 87 15.94 6.95 9.93
C ALA A 87 17.19 6.09 10.22
N ASP A 88 18.27 6.71 10.71
CA ASP A 88 19.54 6.04 11.00
C ASP A 88 19.44 5.00 12.14
N LYS A 89 18.58 5.24 13.13
CA LYS A 89 18.36 4.33 14.26
C LYS A 89 17.12 3.43 14.07
N PHE A 90 16.37 3.67 13.01
CA PHE A 90 15.08 3.03 12.79
C PHE A 90 15.23 1.52 12.55
N SER A 91 16.25 1.10 11.78
CA SER A 91 16.49 -0.31 11.46
C SER A 91 16.68 -1.17 12.71
N GLY A 92 17.41 -0.68 13.72
CA GLY A 92 17.57 -1.41 15.00
C GLY A 92 16.26 -1.56 15.78
N THR A 93 15.38 -0.55 15.73
CA THR A 93 14.06 -0.60 16.36
C THR A 93 13.16 -1.60 15.65
N LEU A 94 13.16 -1.58 14.32
CA LEU A 94 12.41 -2.52 13.50
C LEU A 94 12.89 -3.96 13.71
N HIS A 95 14.20 -4.18 13.75
CA HIS A 95 14.80 -5.47 14.09
C HIS A 95 14.32 -5.95 15.47
N SER A 96 14.38 -5.10 16.50
CA SER A 96 13.91 -5.46 17.85
C SER A 96 12.44 -5.89 17.87
N VAL A 97 11.57 -5.19 17.12
CA VAL A 97 10.16 -5.56 17.00
C VAL A 97 10.02 -6.91 16.32
N LEU A 98 10.67 -7.13 15.17
CA LEU A 98 10.56 -8.42 14.47
C LEU A 98 11.09 -9.58 15.32
N SER A 99 12.24 -9.42 15.97
CA SER A 99 12.82 -10.43 16.87
C SER A 99 11.87 -10.80 18.01
N GLU A 100 11.19 -9.82 18.61
CA GLU A 100 10.20 -10.04 19.68
C GLU A 100 9.03 -10.93 19.20
N TYR A 101 8.52 -10.69 17.99
CA TYR A 101 7.42 -11.49 17.43
C TYR A 101 7.88 -12.84 16.87
N PHE A 102 9.07 -12.92 16.27
CA PHE A 102 9.63 -14.18 15.77
C PHE A 102 9.87 -15.19 16.89
N ALA A 103 10.20 -14.72 18.10
CA ALA A 103 10.35 -15.55 19.28
C ALA A 103 9.04 -16.22 19.74
N LYS A 104 7.86 -15.75 19.28
CA LYS A 104 6.55 -16.37 19.61
C LYS A 104 6.29 -17.67 18.85
N GLY A 105 7.12 -18.02 17.86
CA GLY A 105 7.01 -19.28 17.11
C GLY A 105 5.95 -19.29 15.99
N GLU A 106 5.35 -18.15 15.67
CA GLU A 106 4.44 -18.03 14.52
C GLU A 106 5.21 -18.10 13.20
N ARG A 107 4.76 -18.91 12.25
CA ARG A 107 5.42 -19.05 10.94
C ARG A 107 5.16 -17.82 10.08
N THR A 108 6.21 -17.08 9.74
CA THR A 108 6.12 -15.91 8.85
C THR A 108 6.66 -16.20 7.45
N VAL A 109 6.69 -15.20 6.57
CA VAL A 109 7.37 -15.30 5.26
C VAL A 109 8.89 -15.53 5.37
N PHE A 110 9.46 -15.37 6.58
CA PHE A 110 10.86 -15.65 6.89
C PHE A 110 11.05 -16.98 7.62
N TRP A 111 10.02 -17.82 7.69
CA TRP A 111 10.13 -19.16 8.27
C TRP A 111 11.08 -20.03 7.44
N ASP A 112 12.05 -20.63 8.11
CA ASP A 112 12.92 -21.65 7.56
C ASP A 112 12.48 -23.01 8.09
N ASP A 113 12.10 -23.92 7.19
CA ASP A 113 11.58 -25.24 7.55
C ASP A 113 12.67 -26.17 8.09
N ASP A 114 13.93 -25.99 7.70
CA ASP A 114 15.05 -26.82 8.17
C ASP A 114 15.48 -26.41 9.59
N LEU A 115 15.53 -25.10 9.84
CA LEU A 115 15.86 -24.53 11.15
C LEU A 115 14.67 -24.44 12.10
N MET A 116 13.45 -24.68 11.60
CA MET A 116 12.19 -24.61 12.34
C MET A 116 12.03 -23.30 13.12
N ARG A 117 12.44 -22.18 12.51
CA ARG A 117 12.37 -20.83 13.09
C ARG A 117 12.28 -19.77 12.01
N ASN A 118 11.83 -18.58 12.40
CA ASN A 118 11.95 -17.41 11.54
C ASN A 118 13.41 -16.93 11.50
N ILE A 119 13.92 -16.69 10.30
CA ILE A 119 15.24 -16.09 10.08
C ILE A 119 15.11 -14.57 10.09
N ASP A 120 16.07 -13.91 10.72
CA ASP A 120 16.17 -12.46 10.68
C ASP A 120 16.57 -11.97 9.27
N PRO A 121 15.80 -11.08 8.63
CA PRO A 121 16.16 -10.53 7.33
C PRO A 121 17.33 -9.54 7.38
N PHE A 122 17.67 -8.95 8.53
CA PHE A 122 18.67 -7.87 8.60
C PHE A 122 20.13 -8.28 8.35
N PRO A 123 20.64 -9.44 8.83
CA PRO A 123 22.00 -9.89 8.55
C PRO A 123 22.30 -10.09 7.05
N SER A 124 21.26 -10.30 6.23
CA SER A 124 21.40 -10.42 4.78
C SER A 124 21.55 -9.07 4.04
N LEU A 125 21.52 -7.95 4.76
CA LEU A 125 21.57 -6.61 4.20
C LEU A 125 22.98 -6.03 4.35
N GLU A 126 23.58 -5.58 3.24
CA GLU A 126 24.97 -5.08 3.18
C GLU A 126 25.30 -4.00 4.23
N ASN A 127 24.31 -3.21 4.67
CA ASN A 127 24.47 -2.14 5.66
C ASN A 127 23.58 -2.29 6.91
N GLY A 128 22.93 -3.44 7.10
CA GLY A 128 21.94 -3.64 8.18
C GLY A 128 20.73 -2.68 8.14
N SER A 129 20.57 -1.91 7.05
CA SER A 129 19.55 -0.89 6.90
C SER A 129 18.40 -1.38 6.02
N VAL A 130 17.18 -1.32 6.54
CA VAL A 130 15.97 -1.67 5.77
C VAL A 130 15.80 -0.79 4.53
N PHE A 131 16.29 0.45 4.56
CA PHE A 131 16.15 1.40 3.47
C PHE A 131 17.06 1.08 2.26
N SER A 132 18.20 0.45 2.52
CA SER A 132 19.13 -0.01 1.48
C SER A 132 18.80 -1.40 0.97
N ALA A 133 17.85 -2.11 1.62
CA ALA A 133 17.46 -3.45 1.21
C ALA A 133 16.85 -3.45 -0.20
N PRO A 134 17.03 -4.54 -0.97
CA PRO A 134 16.32 -4.70 -2.24
C PRO A 134 14.79 -4.67 -2.04
N TRP A 135 14.06 -4.18 -3.04
CA TRP A 135 12.61 -3.94 -2.95
C TRP A 135 11.82 -5.17 -2.48
N HIS A 136 12.21 -6.38 -2.92
CA HIS A 136 11.52 -7.61 -2.56
C HIS A 136 11.67 -7.98 -1.08
N ILE A 137 12.81 -7.64 -0.46
CA ILE A 137 13.01 -7.82 0.99
C ILE A 137 12.20 -6.79 1.76
N LYS A 138 12.23 -5.51 1.36
CA LYS A 138 11.37 -4.45 1.93
C LYS A 138 9.90 -4.86 1.93
N LEU A 139 9.44 -5.43 0.81
CA LEU A 139 8.06 -5.87 0.67
C LEU A 139 7.70 -7.06 1.56
N LYS A 140 8.61 -8.04 1.73
CA LYS A 140 8.42 -9.15 2.69
C LYS A 140 8.35 -8.64 4.14
N ILE A 141 9.18 -7.67 4.49
CA ILE A 141 9.14 -7.00 5.81
C ILE A 141 7.80 -6.30 6.00
N LEU A 142 7.35 -5.49 5.03
CA LEU A 142 6.06 -4.80 5.08
C LEU A 142 4.88 -5.78 5.23
N ARG A 143 4.86 -6.86 4.44
CA ARG A 143 3.86 -7.94 4.57
C ARG A 143 3.84 -8.51 5.99
N THR A 144 5.01 -8.86 6.52
CA THR A 144 5.13 -9.44 7.86
C THR A 144 4.59 -8.49 8.92
N LEU A 145 4.95 -7.21 8.84
CA LEU A 145 4.43 -6.19 9.78
C LEU A 145 2.91 -6.04 9.70
N VAL A 146 2.32 -6.16 8.51
CA VAL A 146 0.86 -6.13 8.35
C VAL A 146 0.22 -7.37 8.97
N GLU A 147 0.73 -8.57 8.70
CA GLU A 147 0.25 -9.82 9.29
C GLU A 147 0.32 -9.78 10.83
N LEU A 148 1.43 -9.26 11.38
CA LEU A 148 1.59 -9.07 12.81
C LEU A 148 0.57 -8.06 13.37
N GLN A 149 0.30 -6.97 12.68
CA GLN A 149 -0.68 -5.98 13.13
C GLN A 149 -2.10 -6.52 13.13
N LEU A 150 -2.49 -7.28 12.09
CA LEU A 150 -3.80 -7.92 12.01
C LEU A 150 -4.03 -8.95 13.12
N THR A 151 -2.94 -9.54 13.65
CA THR A 151 -3.00 -10.59 14.68
C THR A 151 -2.86 -10.01 16.09
N HIS A 152 -1.92 -9.09 16.29
CA HIS A 152 -1.45 -8.67 17.61
C HIS A 152 -1.83 -7.25 18.00
N SER A 153 -2.23 -6.38 17.06
CA SER A 153 -2.64 -5.02 17.41
C SER A 153 -4.07 -5.02 17.96
N PRO A 154 -4.29 -4.68 19.25
CA PRO A 154 -5.62 -4.74 19.86
C PRO A 154 -6.62 -3.81 19.19
N ILE A 155 -6.15 -2.64 18.75
CA ILE A 155 -6.99 -1.61 18.10
C ILE A 155 -7.51 -2.12 16.76
N ILE A 156 -6.63 -2.68 15.92
CA ILE A 156 -7.01 -3.19 14.60
C ILE A 156 -7.92 -4.40 14.76
N LYS A 157 -7.56 -5.33 15.65
CA LYS A 157 -8.39 -6.51 15.91
C LYS A 157 -9.78 -6.12 16.42
N ALA A 158 -9.88 -5.15 17.33
CA ALA A 158 -11.17 -4.66 17.81
C ALA A 158 -12.01 -4.00 16.70
N SER A 159 -11.38 -3.25 15.78
CA SER A 159 -12.05 -2.67 14.61
C SER A 159 -12.64 -3.77 13.70
N ILE A 160 -11.86 -4.82 13.42
CA ILE A 160 -12.33 -5.98 12.64
C ILE A 160 -13.43 -6.74 13.38
N ASP A 161 -13.25 -7.03 14.66
CA ASP A 161 -14.25 -7.72 15.48
C ASP A 161 -15.59 -6.95 15.48
N THR A 162 -15.53 -5.61 15.58
CA THR A 162 -16.72 -4.74 15.50
C THR A 162 -17.40 -4.81 14.14
N ALA A 163 -16.64 -4.72 13.05
CA ALA A 163 -17.15 -4.79 11.69
C ALA A 163 -17.86 -6.12 11.39
N TRP A 164 -17.34 -7.24 11.90
CA TRP A 164 -17.95 -8.57 11.78
C TRP A 164 -18.95 -8.91 12.90
N GLY A 165 -19.21 -7.99 13.84
CA GLY A 165 -20.08 -8.23 15.01
C GLY A 165 -19.65 -9.43 15.85
N VAL A 166 -18.33 -9.65 15.97
CA VAL A 166 -17.75 -10.71 16.77
C VAL A 166 -17.83 -10.32 18.24
N VAL A 167 -18.67 -11.02 18.99
CA VAL A 167 -18.78 -10.86 20.43
C VAL A 167 -17.92 -11.90 21.13
N HIS A 168 -16.82 -11.45 21.74
CA HIS A 168 -16.03 -12.27 22.66
C HIS A 168 -16.77 -12.41 24.00
N ASN A 169 -16.73 -13.61 24.59
CA ASN A 169 -17.32 -13.92 25.90
C ASN A 169 -18.86 -13.72 26.00
N LYS A 170 -19.62 -14.25 25.04
CA LYS A 170 -21.10 -14.22 25.03
C LYS A 170 -21.79 -14.68 26.33
N HIS A 171 -21.10 -15.48 27.14
CA HIS A 171 -21.64 -16.02 28.40
C HIS A 171 -21.47 -15.10 29.62
N LYS A 172 -20.70 -14.02 29.53
CA LYS A 172 -20.60 -13.03 30.61
C LYS A 172 -21.74 -12.03 30.49
N LYS A 173 -22.53 -11.89 31.56
CA LYS A 173 -23.56 -10.85 31.68
C LYS A 173 -22.85 -9.49 31.61
N LYS A 174 -23.11 -8.71 30.55
CA LYS A 174 -22.58 -7.36 30.36
C LYS A 174 -23.65 -6.35 30.72
N ASP A 175 -23.28 -5.30 31.44
CA ASP A 175 -24.17 -4.19 31.78
C ASP A 175 -24.48 -3.28 30.58
N VAL A 176 -23.59 -3.30 29.57
CA VAL A 176 -23.75 -2.55 28.31
C VAL A 176 -23.93 -3.55 27.16
N PRO A 177 -25.01 -3.42 26.36
CA PRO A 177 -25.18 -4.19 25.13
C PRO A 177 -24.01 -3.99 24.18
N ASP A 178 -23.58 -5.05 23.50
CA ASP A 178 -22.54 -4.92 22.48
C ASP A 178 -23.03 -4.00 21.34
N PRO A 179 -22.17 -3.12 20.81
CA PRO A 179 -22.56 -2.20 19.76
C PRO A 179 -23.01 -2.97 18.52
N PRO A 180 -24.05 -2.49 17.81
CA PRO A 180 -24.47 -3.10 16.56
C PRO A 180 -23.35 -3.00 15.52
N ARG A 181 -23.42 -3.85 14.49
CA ARG A 181 -22.50 -3.74 13.36
C ARG A 181 -22.62 -2.36 12.71
N PRO A 182 -21.49 -1.76 12.29
CA PRO A 182 -21.52 -0.48 11.57
C PRO A 182 -22.36 -0.60 10.29
N ASP A 183 -22.98 0.52 9.91
CA ASP A 183 -23.67 0.64 8.62
C ASP A 183 -22.68 0.47 7.46
N PRO A 184 -23.07 -0.08 6.29
CA PRO A 184 -22.17 -0.24 5.14
C PRO A 184 -21.46 1.03 4.66
N SER A 185 -22.00 2.21 4.96
CA SER A 185 -21.35 3.50 4.67
C SER A 185 -20.22 3.88 5.63
N ASP A 186 -20.11 3.21 6.79
CA ASP A 186 -19.05 3.45 7.76
C ASP A 186 -17.69 2.98 7.19
N PRO A 187 -16.61 3.78 7.30
CA PRO A 187 -15.27 3.37 6.83
C PRO A 187 -14.72 2.09 7.47
N PHE A 188 -15.22 1.73 8.66
CA PHE A 188 -14.89 0.51 9.40
C PHE A 188 -16.01 -0.53 9.34
N SER A 189 -16.93 -0.42 8.39
CA SER A 189 -17.91 -1.47 8.08
C SER A 189 -17.26 -2.72 7.49
N GLN A 190 -18.01 -3.83 7.48
CA GLN A 190 -17.55 -5.06 6.86
C GLN A 190 -17.30 -4.84 5.35
N GLU A 191 -18.18 -4.10 4.68
CA GLU A 191 -18.11 -3.77 3.26
C GLU A 191 -16.86 -2.95 2.94
N SER A 192 -16.59 -1.91 3.74
CA SER A 192 -15.41 -1.05 3.56
C SER A 192 -14.11 -1.75 3.93
N LEU A 193 -14.10 -2.65 4.92
CA LEU A 193 -12.89 -3.39 5.32
C LEU A 193 -12.61 -4.60 4.42
N ASN A 194 -13.63 -5.22 3.83
CA ASN A 194 -13.45 -6.32 2.90
C ASN A 194 -12.67 -5.89 1.64
N PHE A 195 -11.89 -6.81 1.05
CA PHE A 195 -11.15 -6.57 -0.19
C PHE A 195 -11.64 -7.53 -1.27
N SER A 196 -12.62 -7.05 -2.04
CA SER A 196 -13.30 -7.82 -3.08
C SER A 196 -12.86 -7.38 -4.48
N PRO A 197 -12.90 -8.29 -5.48
CA PRO A 197 -12.63 -7.91 -6.86
C PRO A 197 -13.70 -6.91 -7.34
N LEU A 198 -13.31 -6.01 -8.23
CA LEU A 198 -14.23 -5.10 -8.90
C LEU A 198 -15.26 -5.87 -9.74
N GLY A 199 -14.79 -6.93 -10.40
CA GLY A 199 -15.58 -7.82 -11.24
C GLY A 199 -14.73 -8.91 -11.89
N GLN A 200 -15.32 -9.65 -12.82
CA GLN A 200 -14.66 -10.73 -13.55
C GLN A 200 -15.06 -10.73 -15.02
N ASP A 201 -14.15 -11.13 -15.91
CA ASP A 201 -14.47 -11.29 -17.33
C ASP A 201 -15.13 -12.64 -17.65
N ALA A 202 -15.43 -12.85 -18.93
CA ALA A 202 -16.02 -14.10 -19.43
C ALA A 202 -15.09 -15.32 -19.25
N GLU A 203 -13.78 -15.09 -19.10
CA GLU A 203 -12.76 -16.11 -18.84
C GLU A 203 -12.56 -16.37 -17.34
N ARG A 204 -13.34 -15.71 -16.47
CA ARG A 204 -13.26 -15.80 -15.00
C ARG A 204 -11.98 -15.21 -14.42
N LYS A 205 -11.27 -14.36 -15.16
CA LYS A 205 -10.19 -13.55 -14.62
C LYS A 205 -10.82 -12.40 -13.82
N ARG A 206 -10.32 -12.17 -12.61
CA ARG A 206 -10.86 -11.12 -11.73
C ARG A 206 -9.98 -9.89 -11.79
N TYR A 207 -10.65 -8.75 -11.77
CA TYR A 207 -10.04 -7.44 -11.84
C TYR A 207 -10.11 -6.78 -10.47
N TRP A 208 -9.01 -6.20 -10.03
CA TRP A 208 -8.86 -5.64 -8.70
C TRP A 208 -8.41 -4.19 -8.79
N VAL A 209 -8.94 -3.37 -7.88
CA VAL A 209 -8.63 -1.95 -7.74
C VAL A 209 -8.49 -1.68 -6.25
N VAL A 210 -7.56 -0.79 -5.89
CA VAL A 210 -7.21 -0.54 -4.48
C VAL A 210 -7.39 0.91 -4.03
N ASP A 211 -7.34 1.86 -4.95
CA ASP A 211 -7.57 3.29 -4.74
C ASP A 211 -8.27 3.87 -5.98
N ASP A 212 -8.29 5.20 -6.10
CA ASP A 212 -8.91 5.92 -7.24
C ASP A 212 -7.94 6.14 -8.41
N SER A 213 -6.76 5.54 -8.39
CA SER A 213 -5.75 5.72 -9.43
C SER A 213 -6.06 4.91 -10.71
N PRO A 214 -5.38 5.15 -11.85
CA PRO A 214 -5.57 4.30 -13.03
C PRO A 214 -5.07 2.85 -12.84
N ARG A 215 -4.60 2.45 -11.66
CA ARG A 215 -4.10 1.09 -11.40
C ARG A 215 -5.22 0.05 -11.41
N VAL A 216 -5.08 -0.96 -12.28
CA VAL A 216 -5.93 -2.16 -12.30
C VAL A 216 -5.05 -3.39 -12.25
N TYR A 217 -5.40 -4.36 -11.40
CA TYR A 217 -4.69 -5.64 -11.30
C TYR A 217 -5.54 -6.80 -11.82
N LEU A 218 -4.87 -7.83 -12.32
CA LEU A 218 -5.45 -9.08 -12.76
C LEU A 218 -5.00 -10.22 -11.85
N SER A 219 -5.96 -10.95 -11.28
CA SER A 219 -5.66 -12.23 -10.63
C SER A 219 -6.92 -13.07 -10.48
N THR A 220 -6.83 -14.37 -10.70
CA THR A 220 -7.95 -15.29 -10.43
C THR A 220 -8.21 -15.44 -8.93
N ASN A 221 -7.15 -15.46 -8.13
CA ASN A 221 -7.21 -15.41 -6.67
C ASN A 221 -5.83 -14.97 -6.11
N PRO A 222 -5.67 -13.72 -5.65
CA PRO A 222 -4.37 -13.23 -5.16
C PRO A 222 -3.82 -13.99 -3.95
N TRP A 223 -4.68 -14.75 -3.26
CA TRP A 223 -4.34 -15.50 -2.04
C TRP A 223 -3.95 -16.95 -2.31
N LYS A 224 -3.96 -17.38 -3.58
CA LYS A 224 -3.53 -18.73 -3.97
C LYS A 224 -2.13 -18.67 -4.54
N ILE A 225 -1.26 -19.53 -4.00
CA ILE A 225 0.14 -19.67 -4.42
C ILE A 225 0.28 -19.94 -5.93
N THR A 226 -0.71 -20.58 -6.56
CA THR A 226 -0.67 -20.91 -8.00
C THR A 226 -1.16 -19.79 -8.91
N SER A 227 -1.71 -18.71 -8.36
CA SER A 227 -2.35 -17.64 -9.13
C SER A 227 -1.38 -16.49 -9.36
N ALA A 228 -1.23 -16.09 -10.62
CA ALA A 228 -0.49 -14.90 -10.97
C ALA A 228 -1.19 -13.63 -10.47
N PHE A 229 -0.41 -12.58 -10.24
CA PHE A 229 -0.87 -11.24 -9.88
C PHE A 229 -0.11 -10.23 -10.74
N GLU A 230 -0.84 -9.47 -11.55
CA GLU A 230 -0.25 -8.61 -12.59
C GLU A 230 -0.92 -7.24 -12.57
N ALA A 231 -0.13 -6.18 -12.71
CA ALA A 231 -0.66 -4.84 -12.95
C ALA A 231 -0.88 -4.60 -14.44
N LEU A 232 -2.14 -4.41 -14.85
CA LEU A 232 -2.55 -4.20 -16.25
C LEU A 232 -2.45 -2.75 -16.70
N SER A 233 -2.64 -1.81 -15.79
CA SER A 233 -2.60 -0.38 -16.08
C SER A 233 -1.98 0.40 -14.92
N SER A 234 -1.33 1.50 -15.23
CA SER A 234 -0.68 2.45 -14.31
C SER A 234 -0.93 3.89 -14.73
N THR A 235 -1.39 4.09 -15.96
CA THR A 235 -1.61 5.40 -16.58
C THR A 235 -3.00 5.46 -17.18
N ARG A 236 -3.52 6.67 -17.39
CA ARG A 236 -4.81 6.87 -18.05
C ARG A 236 -4.87 6.20 -19.45
N PRO A 237 -3.86 6.34 -20.33
CA PRO A 237 -3.87 5.65 -21.62
C PRO A 237 -3.92 4.13 -21.49
N GLU A 238 -3.14 3.54 -20.57
CA GLU A 238 -3.20 2.09 -20.32
C GLU A 238 -4.58 1.64 -19.81
N TYR A 239 -5.22 2.45 -18.96
CA TYR A 239 -6.56 2.19 -18.45
C TYR A 239 -7.61 2.21 -19.57
N VAL A 240 -7.55 3.20 -20.47
CA VAL A 240 -8.45 3.30 -21.62
C VAL A 240 -8.20 2.14 -22.60
N ALA A 241 -6.95 1.81 -22.90
CA ALA A 241 -6.60 0.67 -23.74
C ALA A 241 -7.09 -0.66 -23.15
N LEU A 242 -7.01 -0.83 -21.82
CA LEU A 242 -7.57 -1.99 -21.13
C LEU A 242 -9.10 -2.06 -21.32
N LEU A 243 -9.78 -0.93 -21.21
CA LEU A 243 -11.22 -0.84 -21.34
C LEU A 243 -11.70 -1.12 -22.77
N GLU A 244 -10.98 -0.63 -23.78
CA GLU A 244 -11.22 -0.96 -25.19
C GLU A 244 -10.98 -2.44 -25.47
N ARG A 245 -9.90 -3.02 -24.93
CA ARG A 245 -9.62 -4.45 -25.03
C ARG A 245 -10.74 -5.29 -24.42
N LEU A 246 -11.26 -4.89 -23.26
CA LEU A 246 -12.39 -5.57 -22.62
C LEU A 246 -13.65 -5.45 -23.46
N ARG A 247 -13.98 -4.26 -23.96
CA ARG A 247 -15.15 -4.06 -24.86
C ARG A 247 -15.04 -4.91 -26.12
N ALA A 248 -13.88 -4.98 -26.74
CA ALA A 248 -13.64 -5.83 -27.91
C ALA A 248 -13.74 -7.33 -27.61
N ALA A 249 -13.45 -7.74 -26.37
CA ALA A 249 -13.57 -9.12 -25.90
C ALA A 249 -14.98 -9.50 -25.44
N THR A 250 -15.98 -8.62 -25.61
CA THR A 250 -17.37 -8.90 -25.22
C THR A 250 -17.90 -10.10 -26.01
N PRO A 251 -18.37 -11.18 -25.34
CA PRO A 251 -18.88 -12.34 -26.05
C PRO A 251 -20.09 -11.98 -26.94
N PRO A 252 -20.16 -12.46 -28.20
CA PRO A 252 -21.29 -12.21 -29.11
C PRO A 252 -22.56 -12.87 -28.61
N GLU A 253 -23.73 -12.28 -28.83
CA GLU A 253 -25.04 -12.86 -28.46
C GLU A 253 -25.19 -14.29 -28.97
N ASP A 254 -25.82 -15.15 -28.17
CA ASP A 254 -25.96 -16.55 -28.54
C ASP A 254 -26.95 -16.62 -29.71
N ASP A 255 -26.52 -17.17 -30.86
CA ASP A 255 -27.29 -17.22 -32.12
C ASP A 255 -28.54 -18.14 -32.08
N GLY A 256 -29.17 -18.32 -30.91
CA GLY A 256 -30.35 -19.17 -30.74
C GLY A 256 -30.09 -20.68 -30.90
N LYS A 257 -28.83 -21.11 -31.08
CA LYS A 257 -28.48 -22.54 -31.16
C LYS A 257 -28.76 -23.20 -29.82
N LYS A 258 -29.62 -24.22 -29.80
CA LYS A 258 -30.05 -25.00 -28.63
C LYS A 258 -28.85 -25.58 -27.85
N LYS A 259 -28.27 -24.81 -26.93
CA LYS A 259 -27.37 -25.32 -25.89
C LYS A 259 -28.19 -26.05 -24.82
N LYS A 260 -27.61 -27.06 -24.19
CA LYS A 260 -28.20 -27.69 -23.00
C LYS A 260 -28.50 -26.59 -21.96
N LYS A 261 -29.71 -26.58 -21.39
CA LYS A 261 -30.27 -25.52 -20.53
C LYS A 261 -29.28 -24.97 -19.48
N GLY A 262 -28.49 -25.82 -18.84
CA GLY A 262 -27.48 -25.41 -17.86
C GLY A 262 -26.20 -24.76 -18.43
N LYS A 263 -25.77 -25.13 -19.64
CA LYS A 263 -24.59 -24.51 -20.28
C LYS A 263 -24.91 -23.12 -20.84
N ALA A 264 -26.15 -22.90 -21.28
CA ALA A 264 -26.63 -21.59 -21.73
C ALA A 264 -26.63 -20.59 -20.56
N ALA A 265 -27.25 -20.95 -19.43
CA ALA A 265 -27.31 -20.10 -18.24
C ALA A 265 -25.92 -19.71 -17.69
N VAL A 266 -24.95 -20.63 -17.73
CA VAL A 266 -23.57 -20.33 -17.30
C VAL A 266 -22.87 -19.37 -18.27
N ALA A 267 -23.11 -19.50 -19.57
CA ALA A 267 -22.55 -18.58 -20.57
C ALA A 267 -23.16 -17.18 -20.47
N GLU A 268 -24.46 -17.10 -20.23
CA GLU A 268 -25.19 -15.86 -19.97
C GLU A 268 -24.68 -15.15 -18.71
N SER A 269 -24.60 -15.85 -17.58
CA SER A 269 -24.04 -15.28 -16.34
C SER A 269 -22.60 -14.78 -16.48
N ARG A 270 -21.77 -15.44 -17.30
CA ARG A 270 -20.41 -14.98 -17.60
C ARG A 270 -20.38 -13.72 -18.45
N ARG A 271 -21.31 -13.61 -19.40
CA ARG A 271 -21.47 -12.40 -20.22
C ARG A 271 -21.97 -11.24 -19.37
N GLU A 272 -22.95 -11.46 -18.51
CA GLU A 272 -23.43 -10.46 -17.56
C GLU A 272 -22.30 -9.96 -16.66
N ALA A 273 -21.51 -10.88 -16.09
CA ALA A 273 -20.36 -10.52 -15.27
C ALA A 273 -19.30 -9.71 -16.07
N HIS A 274 -19.07 -10.07 -17.33
CA HIS A 274 -18.20 -9.32 -18.23
C HIS A 274 -18.75 -7.91 -18.53
N GLY A 275 -20.05 -7.78 -18.80
CA GLY A 275 -20.72 -6.49 -18.97
C GLY A 275 -20.59 -5.61 -17.72
N GLN A 276 -20.80 -6.17 -16.53
CA GLN A 276 -20.68 -5.45 -15.26
C GLN A 276 -19.26 -4.93 -15.02
N ILE A 277 -18.21 -5.68 -15.35
CA ILE A 277 -16.83 -5.16 -15.18
C ILE A 277 -16.52 -4.04 -16.18
N VAL A 278 -17.01 -4.14 -17.42
CA VAL A 278 -16.85 -3.06 -18.42
C VAL A 278 -17.58 -1.79 -17.98
N GLU A 279 -18.79 -1.92 -17.46
CA GLU A 279 -19.59 -0.82 -16.93
C GLU A 279 -18.89 -0.16 -15.75
N LYS A 280 -18.54 -0.92 -14.70
CA LYS A 280 -17.84 -0.39 -13.52
C LYS A 280 -16.52 0.30 -13.86
N LEU A 281 -15.74 -0.26 -14.78
CA LEU A 281 -14.49 0.39 -15.21
C LEU A 281 -14.76 1.66 -16.03
N THR A 282 -15.87 1.72 -16.78
CA THR A 282 -16.30 2.92 -17.53
C THR A 282 -16.73 4.02 -16.56
N GLU A 283 -17.60 3.73 -15.60
CA GLU A 283 -18.05 4.69 -14.58
C GLU A 283 -16.89 5.27 -13.77
N ARG A 284 -15.92 4.41 -13.45
CA ARG A 284 -14.74 4.79 -12.70
C ARG A 284 -13.79 5.72 -13.47
N LEU A 285 -13.92 5.86 -14.79
CA LEU A 285 -13.04 6.71 -15.59
C LEU A 285 -13.08 8.17 -15.11
N GLU A 286 -14.26 8.68 -14.72
CA GLU A 286 -14.37 10.03 -14.18
C GLU A 286 -13.66 10.19 -12.83
N VAL A 287 -13.72 9.16 -11.99
CA VAL A 287 -13.06 9.15 -10.67
C VAL A 287 -11.54 9.15 -10.87
N VAL A 288 -11.04 8.36 -11.81
CA VAL A 288 -9.62 8.32 -12.19
C VAL A 288 -9.15 9.67 -12.70
N ASP A 289 -9.91 10.32 -13.58
CA ASP A 289 -9.54 11.61 -14.15
C ASP A 289 -9.49 12.71 -13.07
N LYS A 290 -10.46 12.71 -12.14
CA LYS A 290 -10.46 13.60 -10.97
C LYS A 290 -9.26 13.35 -10.06
N GLU A 291 -8.91 12.09 -9.82
CA GLU A 291 -7.78 11.73 -8.97
C GLU A 291 -6.44 12.13 -9.60
N ILE A 292 -6.25 11.88 -10.89
CA ILE A 292 -5.05 12.32 -11.62
C ILE A 292 -4.90 13.85 -11.51
N ALA A 293 -5.98 14.60 -11.76
CA ALA A 293 -5.96 16.06 -11.65
C ALA A 293 -5.64 16.54 -10.22
N ARG A 294 -6.17 15.86 -9.18
CA ARG A 294 -5.85 16.15 -7.78
C ARG A 294 -4.37 15.93 -7.49
N ILE A 295 -3.82 14.81 -7.95
CA ILE A 295 -2.42 14.44 -7.73
C ILE A 295 -1.48 15.40 -8.44
N ASP A 296 -1.76 15.75 -9.70
CA ASP A 296 -0.97 16.72 -10.44
C ASP A 296 -0.96 18.09 -9.78
N LYS A 297 -2.11 18.53 -9.25
CA LYS A 297 -2.21 19.77 -8.48
C LYS A 297 -1.38 19.71 -7.18
N ALA A 298 -1.43 18.59 -6.46
CA ALA A 298 -0.65 18.37 -5.25
C ALA A 298 0.86 18.40 -5.56
N ARG A 299 1.31 17.65 -6.58
CA ARG A 299 2.71 17.59 -7.02
C ARG A 299 3.22 18.97 -7.48
N LYS A 300 2.44 19.72 -8.26
CA LYS A 300 2.79 21.11 -8.66
C LYS A 300 2.94 22.02 -7.44
N LYS A 301 2.05 21.92 -6.45
CA LYS A 301 2.14 22.70 -5.21
C LYS A 301 3.36 22.33 -4.38
N ALA A 302 3.70 21.05 -4.28
CA ALA A 302 4.89 20.58 -3.58
C ALA A 302 6.17 21.07 -4.27
N GLN A 303 6.25 20.97 -5.61
CA GLN A 303 7.36 21.49 -6.40
C GLN A 303 7.55 23.00 -6.24
N GLN A 304 6.48 23.79 -6.30
CA GLN A 304 6.53 25.23 -6.06
C GLN A 304 7.06 25.56 -4.66
N ARG A 305 6.63 24.82 -3.63
CA ARG A 305 7.14 24.99 -2.26
C ARG A 305 8.62 24.65 -2.15
N ALA A 306 9.06 23.56 -2.78
CA ALA A 306 10.48 23.17 -2.82
C ALA A 306 11.35 24.25 -3.49
N ILE A 307 10.89 24.82 -4.60
CA ILE A 307 11.59 25.93 -5.28
C ILE A 307 11.69 27.17 -4.38
N LEU A 308 10.60 27.55 -3.71
CA LEU A 308 10.60 28.69 -2.79
C LEU A 308 11.54 28.49 -1.60
N LEU A 309 11.57 27.27 -1.02
CA LEU A 309 12.49 26.92 0.05
C LEU A 309 13.95 26.98 -0.41
N ALA A 310 14.27 26.42 -1.58
CA ALA A 310 15.60 26.51 -2.16
C ALA A 310 16.02 27.96 -2.43
N GLN A 311 15.11 28.81 -2.92
CA GLN A 311 15.36 30.24 -3.09
C GLN A 311 15.59 30.96 -1.76
N ALA A 312 14.85 30.61 -0.70
CA ALA A 312 15.02 31.17 0.64
C ALA A 312 16.38 30.77 1.25
N GLU A 313 16.81 29.52 1.07
CA GLU A 313 18.12 29.03 1.51
C GLU A 313 19.28 29.73 0.77
N MET A 314 19.15 29.93 -0.55
CA MET A 314 20.12 30.74 -1.32
C MET A 314 20.18 32.21 -0.86
N ARG A 315 19.07 32.79 -0.39
CA ARG A 315 19.04 34.16 0.16
C ARG A 315 19.69 34.25 1.55
N GLN A 316 19.55 33.22 2.39
CA GLN A 316 20.18 33.17 3.71
C GLN A 316 21.70 32.97 3.61
N THR A 317 22.17 32.14 2.68
CA THR A 317 23.63 31.92 2.48
C THR A 317 24.34 33.16 1.90
N ARG A 318 23.64 34.01 1.14
CA ARG A 318 24.19 35.29 0.62
C ARG A 318 24.22 36.44 1.63
N THR A 319 23.54 36.34 2.78
CA THR A 319 23.43 37.45 3.76
C THR A 319 24.34 37.31 4.98
N ARG A 320 25.40 36.49 4.92
CA ARG A 320 26.46 36.49 5.95
C ARG A 320 27.30 37.78 5.84
N ARG A 321 26.78 38.84 6.48
CA ARG A 321 27.33 40.19 6.65
C ARG A 321 28.87 40.20 6.80
N GLN A 322 29.54 40.97 5.97
CA GLN A 322 30.84 41.57 6.33
C GLN A 322 30.66 42.40 7.61
N THR A 323 31.51 42.18 8.60
CA THR A 323 31.57 42.91 9.88
C THR A 323 32.43 44.17 9.83
N LYS A 324 32.84 44.64 8.64
CA LYS A 324 33.52 45.92 8.46
C LYS A 324 32.54 46.95 7.92
N ARG A 325 32.37 48.06 8.65
CA ARG A 325 31.71 49.26 8.13
C ARG A 325 32.48 49.72 6.88
N PRO A 326 31.80 50.01 5.75
CA PRO A 326 32.44 50.70 4.63
C PRO A 326 32.89 52.09 5.10
N ASP A 327 34.17 52.40 4.93
CA ASP A 327 34.72 53.72 5.21
C ASP A 327 34.45 54.60 3.99
N TYR A 328 33.59 55.61 4.15
CA TYR A 328 33.31 56.57 3.10
C TYR A 328 34.28 57.73 3.23
N VAL A 329 35.31 57.76 2.38
CA VAL A 329 36.17 58.94 2.23
C VAL A 329 35.48 59.90 1.27
N TYR A 330 35.05 61.05 1.77
CA TYR A 330 34.67 62.18 0.94
C TYR A 330 35.96 62.85 0.46
N ALA A 331 36.20 62.82 -0.85
CA ALA A 331 37.25 63.63 -1.47
C ALA A 331 36.73 65.06 -1.61
N ASP A 332 36.89 65.85 -0.56
CA ASP A 332 36.89 67.30 -0.67
C ASP A 332 38.27 67.72 -1.17
N ASP A 333 38.41 67.81 -2.49
CA ASP A 333 39.47 68.57 -3.18
C ASP A 333 38.97 68.91 -4.59
N ILE A 334 38.07 69.89 -4.66
CA ILE A 334 37.95 70.79 -5.80
C ILE A 334 37.89 72.21 -5.26
N GLU A 335 39.04 72.72 -4.80
CA GLU A 335 39.31 74.16 -4.89
C GLU A 335 39.59 74.46 -6.36
N SER A 336 38.65 75.13 -7.02
CA SER A 336 38.86 75.78 -8.31
C SER A 336 38.74 77.29 -8.14
N ASP A 337 39.89 77.95 -7.97
CA ASP A 337 40.05 79.39 -8.25
C ASP A 337 41.07 79.51 -9.40
N VAL A 338 40.56 79.68 -10.63
CA VAL A 338 40.99 80.64 -11.68
C VAL A 338 39.87 80.78 -12.70
#